data_AF-A0A069CX65-F1
#
_entry.id   AF-A0A069CX65-F1
#
_cell.length_a   1.000
_cell.length_b   1.000
_cell.length_c   1.000
_cell.angle_alpha   90.00
_cell.angle_beta   90.00
_cell.angle_gamma   90.00
#
_symmetry.space_group_name_H-M   'P 1'
#
loop_
_entity.id
_entity.type
_entity.pdbx_description
1 polymer ?
#
loop_
_entity_poly.entity_id
_entity_poly.type
_entity_poly.pdbx_seq_one_letter_code
_entity_poly.pdbx_strand_id
1 'polypeptide(L)'
;MAKFDLYKGASKVQSSVDSPIVISDLIPGTQYDDYSVSYAGSEGKTAVSFKTEAQADVPVTGVTVSPKTIAMKIGETKQVAGVISPESATNKGMTYLSENEAIVTVAS
;
A
#
# COMPACT_ATOMS: atom_id res chain seq x y z
N MET A 1 25.46 16.55 20.36
CA MET A 1 24.14 15.94 20.65
C MET A 1 24.35 14.45 20.85
N ALA A 2 23.55 13.80 21.68
CA ALA A 2 23.63 12.35 21.82
C ALA A 2 23.20 11.70 20.50
N LYS A 3 23.96 10.71 20.06
CA LYS A 3 23.69 9.93 18.86
C LYS A 3 23.27 8.52 19.21
N PHE A 4 22.45 7.92 18.37
CA PHE A 4 21.84 6.63 18.64
C PHE A 4 22.10 5.63 17.50
N ASP A 5 22.13 4.35 17.84
CA ASP A 5 22.09 3.23 16.90
C ASP A 5 20.71 2.54 17.04
N LEU A 6 20.05 2.25 15.91
CA LEU A 6 18.79 1.50 15.86
C LEU A 6 19.07 0.08 15.35
N TYR A 7 18.47 -0.91 15.99
CA TYR A 7 18.60 -2.32 15.65
C TYR A 7 17.23 -2.94 15.36
N LYS A 8 17.21 -3.91 14.45
CA LYS A 8 16.10 -4.84 14.21
C LYS A 8 16.65 -6.26 14.39
N GLY A 9 16.21 -6.95 15.43
CA GLY A 9 16.84 -8.16 15.95
C GLY A 9 18.31 -7.90 16.31
N ALA A 10 19.22 -8.74 15.80
CA ALA A 10 20.66 -8.55 16.00
C ALA A 10 21.27 -7.48 15.08
N SER A 11 20.61 -7.16 13.97
CA SER A 11 21.14 -6.29 12.91
C SER A 11 20.99 -4.82 13.25
N LYS A 12 22.07 -4.05 13.08
CA LYS A 12 22.01 -2.60 13.15
C LYS A 12 21.44 -2.05 11.83
N VAL A 13 20.32 -1.34 11.90
CA VAL A 13 19.61 -0.78 10.74
C VAL A 13 19.85 0.71 10.56
N GLN A 14 20.23 1.43 11.62
CA GLN A 14 20.70 2.81 11.55
C GLN A 14 21.84 3.02 12.54
N SER A 15 22.80 3.87 12.20
CA SER A 15 23.94 4.14 13.07
C SER A 15 24.23 5.63 13.19
N SER A 16 24.59 6.05 14.40
CA SER A 16 25.02 7.41 14.70
C SER A 16 24.01 8.49 14.26
N VAL A 17 22.71 8.21 14.43
CA VAL A 17 21.61 9.12 14.08
C VAL A 17 21.23 10.04 15.24
N ASP A 18 20.79 11.24 14.92
CA ASP A 18 20.26 12.20 15.90
C ASP A 18 18.81 11.86 16.27
N SER A 19 18.37 12.33 17.44
CA SER A 19 16.95 12.23 17.85
C SER A 19 16.11 13.29 17.14
N PRO A 20 14.89 12.98 16.66
CA PRO A 20 14.20 11.68 16.78
C PRO A 20 14.71 10.62 15.79
N ILE A 21 14.69 9.36 16.21
CA ILE A 21 14.95 8.22 15.32
C ILE A 21 13.68 7.91 14.51
N VAL A 22 13.80 7.84 13.19
CA VAL A 22 12.68 7.58 12.27
C VAL A 22 12.79 6.16 11.74
N ILE A 23 11.72 5.35 11.85
CA ILE A 23 11.65 4.00 11.28
C ILE A 23 10.72 4.03 10.07
N SER A 24 11.27 3.76 8.89
CA SER A 24 10.55 3.76 7.60
C SER A 24 10.10 2.37 7.20
N ASP A 25 9.30 2.28 6.12
CA ASP A 25 8.89 1.04 5.46
C ASP A 25 8.18 0.04 6.39
N LEU A 26 7.46 0.56 7.37
CA LEU A 26 6.63 -0.24 8.28
C LEU A 26 5.34 -0.69 7.59
N ILE A 27 4.90 -1.89 7.92
CA ILE A 27 3.64 -2.45 7.44
C ILE A 27 2.53 -1.98 8.39
N PRO A 28 1.40 -1.44 7.88
CA PRO A 28 0.26 -1.07 8.72
C PRO A 28 -0.29 -2.26 9.52
N GLY A 29 -0.86 -1.98 10.70
CA GLY A 29 -1.47 -2.98 11.59
C GLY A 29 -0.52 -4.05 12.15
N THR A 30 0.78 -3.90 11.96
CA THR A 30 1.80 -4.92 12.30
C THR A 30 2.43 -4.61 13.66
N GLN A 31 2.56 -5.65 14.50
CA GLN A 31 3.29 -5.60 15.76
C GLN A 31 4.79 -5.77 15.49
N TYR A 32 5.59 -4.88 16.08
CA TYR A 32 7.04 -4.94 16.04
C TYR A 32 7.59 -5.04 17.46
N ASP A 33 8.24 -6.16 17.77
CA ASP A 33 8.86 -6.45 19.07
C ASP A 33 10.37 -6.68 18.98
N ASP A 34 10.93 -6.59 17.77
CA ASP A 34 12.33 -6.89 17.47
C ASP A 34 13.19 -5.64 17.37
N TYR A 35 12.64 -4.44 17.56
CA TYR A 35 13.43 -3.21 17.55
C TYR A 35 14.11 -2.96 18.90
N SER A 36 15.31 -2.38 18.84
CA SER A 36 16.00 -1.85 20.02
C SER A 36 16.88 -0.65 19.67
N VAL A 37 17.15 0.19 20.65
CA VAL A 37 17.96 1.42 20.52
C VAL A 37 19.10 1.39 21.53
N SER A 38 20.27 1.88 21.15
CA SER A 38 21.38 2.18 22.06
C SER A 38 21.97 3.56 21.78
N TYR A 39 22.76 4.09 22.70
CA TYR A 39 23.71 5.17 22.36
C TYR A 39 24.70 4.63 21.33
N ALA A 40 25.07 5.45 20.34
CA ALA A 40 25.97 5.03 19.27
C ALA A 40 27.27 4.45 19.83
N GLY A 41 27.60 3.21 19.44
CA GLY A 41 28.78 2.48 19.93
C GLY A 41 28.65 1.83 21.32
N SER A 42 27.50 1.95 22.00
CA SER A 42 27.24 1.27 23.27
C SER A 42 26.72 -0.16 23.05
N GLU A 43 27.15 -1.09 23.90
CA GLU A 43 26.66 -2.47 23.91
C GLU A 43 25.26 -2.61 24.53
N GLY A 44 24.89 -1.68 25.42
CA GLY A 44 23.60 -1.70 26.11
C GLY A 44 22.46 -1.28 25.18
N LYS A 45 21.58 -2.23 24.84
CA LYS A 45 20.39 -2.01 24.00
C LYS A 45 19.12 -1.97 24.85
N THR A 46 18.24 -1.01 24.55
CA THR A 46 16.90 -0.91 25.13
C THR A 46 15.89 -1.35 24.08
N ALA A 47 15.02 -2.31 24.43
CA ALA A 47 13.97 -2.79 23.53
C ALA A 47 12.93 -1.70 23.27
N VAL A 48 12.41 -1.65 22.04
CA VAL A 48 11.36 -0.73 21.61
C VAL A 48 10.29 -1.56 20.91
N SER A 49 9.15 -1.73 21.58
CA SER A 49 7.98 -2.41 21.03
C SER A 49 6.89 -1.41 20.68
N PHE A 50 6.29 -1.55 19.51
CA PHE A 50 5.18 -0.72 19.06
C PHE A 50 4.32 -1.46 18.04
N LYS A 51 3.09 -1.00 17.88
CA LYS A 51 2.17 -1.47 16.85
C LYS A 51 1.85 -0.32 15.92
N THR A 52 1.96 -0.54 14.62
CA THR A 52 1.47 0.43 13.65
C THR A 52 -0.05 0.42 13.62
N GLU A 53 -0.66 1.57 13.38
CA GLU A 53 -2.09 1.62 13.13
C GLU A 53 -2.43 0.84 11.85
N ALA A 54 -3.59 0.17 11.87
CA ALA A 54 -4.10 -0.44 10.66
C ALA A 54 -4.38 0.67 9.63
N GLN A 55 -4.06 0.42 8.37
CA GLN A 55 -4.48 1.32 7.32
C GLN A 55 -6.00 1.35 7.31
N ALA A 56 -6.59 2.53 7.51
CA ALA A 56 -8.04 2.69 7.37
C ALA A 56 -8.44 2.31 5.95
N ASP A 57 -9.46 1.45 5.81
CA ASP A 57 -10.01 1.13 4.50
C ASP A 57 -10.54 2.41 3.86
N VAL A 58 -10.01 2.74 2.69
CA VAL A 58 -10.52 3.82 1.87
C VAL A 58 -11.58 3.22 0.95
N PRO A 59 -12.87 3.52 1.18
CA PRO A 59 -13.94 2.97 0.37
C PRO A 59 -13.89 3.57 -1.04
N VAL A 60 -14.29 2.76 -2.02
CA VAL A 60 -14.59 3.27 -3.37
C VAL A 60 -15.86 4.13 -3.29
N THR A 61 -15.78 5.37 -3.74
CA THR A 61 -16.92 6.30 -3.78
C THR A 61 -17.46 6.48 -5.20
N GLY A 62 -16.72 6.06 -6.22
CA GLY A 62 -17.17 6.17 -7.60
C GLY A 62 -16.37 5.32 -8.56
N VAL A 63 -17.03 4.94 -9.65
CA VAL A 63 -16.43 4.28 -10.81
C VAL A 63 -16.86 5.07 -12.04
N THR A 64 -15.91 5.47 -12.87
CA THR A 64 -16.19 6.09 -14.16
C THR A 64 -15.69 5.18 -15.26
N VAL A 65 -16.46 5.05 -16.33
CA VAL A 65 -16.14 4.18 -17.47
C VAL A 65 -16.12 5.03 -18.74
N SER A 66 -15.07 4.87 -19.55
CA SER A 66 -14.90 5.58 -20.81
C SER A 66 -14.41 4.62 -21.90
N PRO A 67 -15.01 4.64 -23.10
CA PRO A 67 -16.16 5.45 -23.51
C PRO A 67 -17.49 4.95 -22.92
N LYS A 68 -18.47 5.85 -22.70
CA LYS A 68 -19.83 5.47 -22.28
C LYS A 68 -20.62 4.75 -23.36
N THR A 69 -20.30 5.02 -24.62
CA THR A 69 -20.98 4.48 -25.79
C THR A 69 -19.95 4.09 -26.82
N ILE A 70 -20.11 2.90 -27.36
CA ILE A 70 -19.21 2.33 -28.35
C ILE A 70 -20.06 1.78 -29.50
N ALA A 71 -19.77 2.20 -30.73
CA ALA A 71 -20.28 1.58 -31.95
C ALA A 71 -19.18 0.72 -32.57
N MET A 72 -19.45 -0.55 -32.87
CA MET A 72 -18.48 -1.50 -33.45
C MET A 72 -19.16 -2.38 -34.49
N LYS A 73 -18.37 -2.95 -35.40
CA LYS A 73 -18.84 -3.98 -36.33
C LYS A 73 -18.65 -5.38 -35.74
N ILE A 74 -19.34 -6.37 -36.31
CA ILE A 74 -19.19 -7.78 -35.92
C ILE A 74 -17.73 -8.21 -36.11
N GLY A 75 -17.15 -8.80 -35.06
CA GLY A 75 -15.75 -9.24 -35.03
C GLY A 75 -14.74 -8.15 -34.65
N GLU A 76 -15.18 -6.90 -34.44
CA GLU A 76 -14.32 -5.85 -33.89
C GLU A 76 -14.24 -5.94 -32.35
N THR A 77 -13.07 -5.60 -31.83
CA THR A 77 -12.83 -5.44 -30.39
C THR A 77 -12.51 -3.98 -30.10
N LYS A 78 -13.06 -3.43 -29.02
CA LYS A 78 -12.66 -2.12 -28.50
C LYS A 78 -12.36 -2.18 -27.03
N GLN A 79 -11.50 -1.26 -26.61
CA GLN A 79 -11.12 -1.13 -25.22
C GLN A 79 -12.06 -0.20 -24.47
N VAL A 80 -12.31 -0.56 -23.22
CA VAL A 80 -13.05 0.24 -22.25
C VAL A 80 -12.12 0.44 -21.06
N ALA A 81 -11.99 1.67 -20.60
CA ALA A 81 -11.20 2.03 -19.43
C ALA A 81 -12.14 2.43 -18.30
N GLY A 82 -11.98 1.77 -17.15
CA GLY A 82 -12.62 2.13 -15.90
C GLY A 82 -11.63 2.81 -14.96
N VAL A 83 -12.06 3.88 -14.30
CA VAL A 83 -11.29 4.63 -13.31
C VAL A 83 -12.05 4.62 -11.99
N ILE A 84 -11.39 4.13 -10.95
CA ILE A 84 -11.91 4.04 -9.58
C ILE A 84 -11.52 5.29 -8.81
N SER A 85 -12.46 5.86 -8.08
CA SER A 85 -12.26 7.02 -7.21
C SER A 85 -12.65 6.72 -5.76
N PRO A 86 -11.89 7.19 -4.76
CA PRO A 86 -10.62 7.93 -4.90
C PRO A 86 -9.47 7.02 -5.37
N GLU A 87 -8.39 7.63 -5.88
CA GLU A 87 -7.18 6.88 -6.26
C GLU A 87 -6.56 6.15 -5.07
N SER A 88 -6.81 6.57 -3.84
CA SER A 88 -6.35 5.89 -2.63
C SER A 88 -7.23 4.72 -2.17
N ALA A 89 -8.28 4.35 -2.91
CA ALA A 89 -9.17 3.25 -2.53
C ALA A 89 -8.40 1.94 -2.29
N THR A 90 -8.70 1.27 -1.18
CA THR A 90 -7.97 0.07 -0.73
C THR A 90 -8.17 -1.12 -1.68
N ASN A 91 -9.37 -1.27 -2.24
CA ASN A 91 -9.69 -2.31 -3.22
C ASN A 91 -10.02 -1.67 -4.58
N LYS A 92 -9.14 -1.89 -5.56
CA LYS A 92 -9.30 -1.43 -6.95
C LYS A 92 -9.64 -2.55 -7.92
N GLY A 93 -10.08 -3.70 -7.42
CA GLY A 93 -10.57 -4.79 -8.25
C GLY A 93 -11.78 -4.33 -9.07
N MET A 94 -11.72 -4.55 -10.38
CA MET A 94 -12.78 -4.17 -11.31
C MET A 94 -13.13 -5.36 -12.20
N THR A 95 -14.42 -5.66 -12.28
CA THR A 95 -14.95 -6.71 -13.15
C THR A 95 -15.92 -6.07 -14.12
N TYR A 96 -15.76 -6.41 -15.40
CA TYR A 96 -16.66 -5.96 -16.45
C TYR A 96 -17.58 -7.10 -16.86
N LEU A 97 -18.85 -6.77 -17.09
CA LEU A 97 -19.88 -7.70 -17.51
C LEU A 97 -20.66 -7.07 -18.66
N SER A 98 -21.07 -7.91 -19.61
CA SER A 98 -22.02 -7.53 -20.64
C SER A 98 -23.41 -7.97 -20.21
N GLU A 99 -24.40 -7.09 -20.32
CA GLU A 99 -25.79 -7.45 -20.06
C GLU A 99 -26.31 -8.47 -21.11
N ASN A 100 -25.73 -8.49 -22.31
CA ASN A 100 -26.07 -9.42 -23.36
C ASN A 100 -24.83 -9.99 -24.05
N GLU A 101 -24.34 -11.10 -23.52
CA GLU A 101 -23.15 -11.81 -24.02
C GLU A 101 -23.33 -12.42 -25.41
N ALA A 102 -24.56 -12.64 -25.88
CA ALA A 102 -24.82 -13.10 -27.24
C ALA A 102 -24.54 -12.02 -28.30
N ILE A 103 -24.52 -10.74 -27.89
CA ILE A 103 -24.22 -9.60 -28.76
C ILE A 103 -22.76 -9.17 -28.60
N VAL A 104 -22.27 -9.05 -27.37
CA VAL A 104 -20.90 -8.62 -27.08
C VAL A 104 -20.42 -9.24 -25.78
N THR A 105 -19.18 -9.71 -25.77
CA THR A 105 -18.50 -10.20 -24.57
C THR A 105 -17.45 -9.20 -24.13
N VAL A 106 -17.16 -9.14 -22.83
CA VAL A 106 -16.06 -8.33 -22.30
C VAL A 106 -14.97 -9.28 -21.82
N ALA A 107 -13.76 -9.07 -22.33
CA ALA A 107 -12.57 -9.76 -21.87
C ALA A 107 -11.81 -8.86 -20.89
N SER A 108 -11.27 -9.47 -19.83
CA SER A 108 -10.38 -8.84 -18.85
C SER A 108 -8.98 -8.63 -19.39
#